data_AF-A0A7V5CK40-F1
#
_entry.id   AF-A0A7V5CK40-F1
#
_cell.length_a   1.000
_cell.length_b   1.000
_cell.length_c   1.000
_cell.angle_alpha   90.00
_cell.angle_beta   90.00
_cell.angle_gamma   90.00
#
_symmetry.space_group_name_H-M   'P 1'
#
loop_
_entity.id
_entity.type
_entity.pdbx_description
1 polymer ?
#
loop_
_entity_poly.entity_id
_entity_poly.type
_entity_poly.pdbx_seq_one_letter_code
_entity_poly.pdbx_strand_id
1 'polypeptide(L)'
;MAIHLYIDTDLTDQISEGTMANPDSDIYNGSDGESKDRELFVANEQTTLAAAMNSSQTSIQLSDPRFVNDEAIIIGSEQMRVLSGGGTTTLTVERGYGGTTPTGHSSGTKVYSGYDYTGLVVQVLDTAGSDESTWCRLALAQADLDSATPGAQLILGDKAHAIKLSFWRRISVPAGTPVQNKTDVKLRILGTEFPIL
;
A
#
# COMPACT_ATOMS: atom_id res chain seq x y z
N MET A 1 -0.74 -6.84 -7.48
CA MET A 1 0.49 -6.31 -6.87
C MET A 1 0.16 -6.19 -5.40
N ALA A 2 0.96 -6.81 -4.54
CA ALA A 2 0.62 -6.93 -3.12
C ALA A 2 1.16 -5.76 -2.29
N ILE A 3 1.24 -4.56 -2.90
CA ILE A 3 1.67 -3.31 -2.28
C ILE A 3 0.62 -2.25 -2.52
N HIS A 4 0.31 -1.51 -1.48
CA HIS A 4 -0.85 -0.64 -1.42
C HIS A 4 -0.46 0.72 -0.82
N LEU A 5 -1.20 1.76 -1.22
CA LEU A 5 -1.17 3.06 -0.58
C LEU A 5 -2.28 3.13 0.47
N TYR A 6 -2.04 3.85 1.56
CA TYR A 6 -3.00 4.06 2.62
C TYR A 6 -3.01 5.52 3.06
N ILE A 7 -4.17 6.01 3.51
CA ILE A 7 -4.29 7.37 4.07
C ILE A 7 -4.12 7.41 5.59
N ASP A 8 -4.08 6.26 6.24
CA ASP A 8 -3.99 6.13 7.68
C ASP A 8 -2.77 5.31 8.12
N THR A 9 -2.25 5.61 9.31
CA THR A 9 -1.06 4.95 9.86
C THR A 9 -1.32 3.50 10.24
N ASP A 10 -2.59 3.13 10.49
CA ASP A 10 -3.00 1.79 10.89
C ASP A 10 -3.18 0.84 9.69
N LEU A 11 -3.06 1.38 8.47
CA LEU A 11 -3.14 0.64 7.20
C LEU A 11 -4.51 -0.02 7.00
N THR A 12 -5.56 0.73 7.29
CA THR A 12 -6.96 0.26 7.20
C THR A 12 -7.72 0.85 6.02
N ASP A 13 -7.31 2.01 5.51
CA ASP A 13 -7.96 2.74 4.43
C ASP A 13 -7.03 2.82 3.20
N GLN A 14 -7.17 1.81 2.32
CA GLN A 14 -6.41 1.64 1.10
C GLN A 14 -6.87 2.59 0.00
N ILE A 15 -5.93 3.24 -0.69
CA ILE A 15 -6.20 4.13 -1.83
C ILE A 15 -5.47 3.67 -3.10
N SER A 16 -6.14 3.87 -4.24
CA SER A 16 -5.73 3.69 -5.63
C SER A 16 -4.79 2.50 -5.92
N GLU A 17 -5.38 1.31 -6.04
CA GLU A 17 -4.69 0.05 -6.37
C GLU A 17 -4.83 -0.33 -7.85
N GLY A 18 -4.05 0.26 -8.75
CA GLY A 18 -3.93 -0.17 -10.17
C GLY A 18 -5.17 0.00 -11.08
N THR A 19 -6.39 -0.22 -10.54
CA THR A 19 -7.72 0.00 -11.13
C THR A 19 -8.25 1.41 -10.89
N MET A 20 -7.60 2.14 -9.98
CA MET A 20 -7.91 3.53 -9.65
C MET A 20 -9.32 3.77 -9.07
N ALA A 21 -9.96 2.73 -8.52
CA ALA A 21 -11.34 2.78 -8.04
C ALA A 21 -11.54 3.56 -6.72
N ASN A 22 -10.48 3.68 -5.90
CA ASN A 22 -10.51 4.45 -4.64
C ASN A 22 -9.46 5.57 -4.65
N PRO A 23 -9.65 6.69 -5.36
CA PRO A 23 -8.63 7.71 -5.48
C PRO A 23 -8.40 8.45 -4.15
N ASP A 24 -7.17 8.94 -3.98
CA ASP A 24 -6.83 9.92 -2.94
C ASP A 24 -7.54 11.25 -3.21
N SER A 25 -8.79 11.37 -2.74
CA SER A 25 -9.68 12.49 -3.06
C SER A 25 -9.89 13.45 -1.89
N ASP A 26 -10.24 14.69 -2.23
CA ASP A 26 -10.63 15.74 -1.30
C ASP A 26 -11.41 16.84 -2.04
N ILE A 27 -12.21 17.61 -1.29
CA ILE A 27 -12.91 18.78 -1.80
C ILE A 27 -11.98 19.98 -1.68
N TYR A 28 -11.74 20.68 -2.78
CA TYR A 28 -10.91 21.88 -2.81
C TYR A 28 -11.73 23.12 -3.16
N ASN A 29 -11.49 24.22 -2.45
CA ASN A 29 -12.04 25.53 -2.73
C ASN A 29 -10.99 26.42 -3.41
N GLY A 30 -11.01 26.45 -4.74
CA GLY A 30 -10.07 27.24 -5.53
C GLY A 30 -10.41 28.73 -5.65
N SER A 31 -11.37 29.29 -4.89
CA SER A 31 -11.76 30.71 -5.02
C SER A 31 -10.54 31.65 -4.89
N ASP A 32 -9.74 31.46 -3.84
CA ASP A 32 -8.45 32.15 -3.62
C ASP A 32 -7.24 31.21 -3.82
N GLY A 33 -7.50 29.99 -4.29
CA GLY A 33 -6.57 28.87 -4.26
C GLY A 33 -6.56 28.17 -2.91
N GLU A 34 -6.30 26.86 -2.91
CA GLU A 34 -6.21 26.08 -1.68
C GLU A 34 -5.10 25.04 -1.83
N SER A 35 -4.42 24.74 -0.73
CA SER A 35 -3.51 23.61 -0.66
C SER A 35 -3.82 22.73 0.53
N LYS A 36 -3.77 21.41 0.32
CA LYS A 36 -3.92 20.42 1.39
C LYS A 36 -2.80 19.41 1.35
N ASP A 37 -2.21 19.18 2.51
CA ASP A 37 -1.19 18.17 2.73
C ASP A 37 -1.82 16.92 3.32
N ARG A 38 -1.28 15.76 2.94
CA ARG A 38 -1.64 14.47 3.52
C ARG A 38 -0.39 13.60 3.59
N GLU A 39 -0.18 12.97 4.73
CA GLU A 39 0.78 11.87 4.83
C GLU A 39 0.11 10.60 4.30
N LEU A 40 0.81 9.89 3.43
CA LEU A 40 0.38 8.64 2.83
C LEU A 40 1.38 7.55 3.18
N PHE A 41 0.88 6.32 3.29
CA PHE A 41 1.68 5.17 3.71
C PHE A 41 1.74 4.13 2.61
N VAL A 42 2.88 3.44 2.51
CA VAL A 42 3.10 2.33 1.58
C VAL A 42 3.42 1.08 2.38
N ALA A 43 2.63 0.04 2.17
CA ALA A 43 2.82 -1.25 2.85
C ALA A 43 2.41 -2.42 1.96
N ASN A 44 2.88 -3.61 2.32
CA ASN A 44 2.42 -4.84 1.70
C ASN A 44 0.97 -5.13 2.12
N GLU A 45 0.26 -5.91 1.30
CA GLU A 45 -1.00 -6.54 1.69
C GLU A 45 -0.79 -7.34 2.98
N GLN A 46 -1.68 -7.15 3.94
CA GLN A 46 -1.53 -7.74 5.26
C GLN A 46 -2.86 -7.89 6.00
N THR A 47 -2.88 -8.85 6.91
CA THR A 47 -3.95 -9.03 7.91
C THR A 47 -3.34 -9.64 9.18
N THR A 48 -4.15 -10.20 10.05
CA THR A 48 -3.72 -10.92 11.25
C THR A 48 -4.31 -12.32 11.27
N LEU A 49 -3.68 -13.22 12.00
CA LEU A 49 -4.30 -14.50 12.36
C LEU A 49 -5.51 -14.25 13.28
N ALA A 50 -6.69 -14.74 12.90
CA ALA A 50 -7.87 -14.72 13.76
C ALA A 50 -7.76 -15.72 14.91
N ALA A 51 -7.03 -16.82 14.71
CA ALA A 51 -6.80 -17.85 15.72
C ALA A 51 -5.32 -18.25 15.79
N ALA A 52 -4.88 -18.68 16.97
CA ALA A 52 -3.54 -19.25 17.12
C ALA A 52 -3.40 -20.56 16.33
N MET A 53 -2.19 -20.87 15.88
CA MET A 53 -1.87 -22.10 15.18
C MET A 53 -0.60 -22.75 15.74
N ASN A 54 -0.52 -24.07 15.69
CA ASN A 54 0.65 -24.86 16.06
C ASN A 54 1.51 -25.22 14.83
N SER A 55 2.68 -25.82 15.09
CA SER A 55 3.66 -26.16 14.07
C SER A 55 3.28 -27.34 13.15
N SER A 56 2.09 -27.94 13.30
CA SER A 56 1.59 -29.00 12.41
C SER A 56 0.34 -28.63 11.63
N GLN A 57 -0.37 -27.55 12.01
CA GLN A 57 -1.58 -27.13 11.32
C GLN A 57 -1.25 -26.58 9.94
N THR A 58 -2.03 -26.97 8.93
CA THR A 58 -1.94 -26.48 7.55
C THR A 58 -3.16 -25.66 7.14
N SER A 59 -4.16 -25.52 8.02
CA SER A 59 -5.27 -24.59 7.86
C SER A 59 -5.06 -23.42 8.81
N ILE A 60 -5.08 -22.20 8.27
CA ILE A 60 -4.95 -20.96 9.04
C ILE A 60 -6.23 -20.13 8.89
N GLN A 61 -6.53 -19.38 9.95
CA GLN A 61 -7.69 -18.48 10.02
C GLN A 61 -7.18 -17.05 10.06
N LEU A 62 -7.61 -16.23 9.12
CA LEU A 62 -7.27 -14.82 8.98
C LEU A 62 -8.41 -13.93 9.49
N SER A 63 -8.08 -12.73 9.93
CA SER A 63 -9.07 -11.71 10.26
C SER A 63 -9.79 -11.20 9.01
N ASP A 64 -9.07 -11.08 7.89
CA ASP A 64 -9.61 -10.56 6.62
C ASP A 64 -9.15 -11.41 5.41
N PRO A 65 -9.99 -11.52 4.35
CA PRO A 65 -9.72 -12.33 3.18
C PRO A 65 -8.77 -11.63 2.16
N ARG A 66 -7.51 -11.42 2.55
CA ARG A 66 -6.58 -10.55 1.80
C ARG A 66 -5.73 -11.25 0.73
N PHE A 67 -5.42 -12.54 0.89
CA PHE A 67 -4.46 -13.25 0.04
C PHE A 67 -5.14 -14.12 -1.03
N VAL A 68 -4.41 -14.44 -2.09
CA VAL A 68 -4.87 -15.29 -3.19
C VAL A 68 -4.15 -16.65 -3.21
N ASN A 69 -4.65 -17.61 -3.99
CA ASN A 69 -3.96 -18.89 -4.18
C ASN A 69 -2.60 -18.67 -4.86
N ASP A 70 -1.66 -19.57 -4.59
CA ASP A 70 -0.27 -19.58 -5.05
C ASP A 70 0.60 -18.41 -4.55
N GLU A 71 0.04 -17.51 -3.73
CA GLU A 71 0.77 -16.44 -3.09
C GLU A 71 1.66 -16.96 -1.95
N ALA A 72 2.89 -16.42 -1.85
CA ALA A 72 3.71 -16.60 -0.66
C ALA A 72 3.29 -15.60 0.41
N ILE A 73 3.10 -16.07 1.63
CA ILE A 73 2.82 -15.25 2.82
C ILE A 73 3.89 -15.49 3.88
N ILE A 74 4.08 -14.52 4.77
CA ILE A 74 5.04 -14.61 5.86
C ILE A 74 4.40 -14.24 7.20
N ILE A 75 4.69 -15.07 8.21
CA ILE A 75 4.27 -14.88 9.60
C ILE A 75 5.51 -15.02 10.49
N GLY A 76 5.92 -13.92 11.13
CA GLY A 76 7.21 -13.89 11.83
C GLY A 76 8.36 -14.17 10.86
N SER A 77 9.10 -15.27 11.08
CA SER A 77 10.17 -15.74 10.19
C SER A 77 9.77 -16.94 9.33
N GLU A 78 8.52 -17.38 9.38
CA GLU A 78 8.05 -18.53 8.62
C GLU A 78 7.37 -18.07 7.33
N GLN A 79 7.85 -18.60 6.20
CA GLN A 79 7.18 -18.45 4.92
C GLN A 79 6.21 -19.62 4.69
N MET A 80 5.07 -19.32 4.09
CA MET A 80 4.06 -20.31 3.71
C MET A 80 3.55 -20.00 2.30
N ARG A 81 3.14 -21.02 1.55
CA ARG A 81 2.47 -20.83 0.25
C ARG A 81 0.99 -21.16 0.37
N VAL A 82 0.13 -20.28 -0.12
CA VAL A 82 -1.33 -20.49 -0.13
C VAL A 82 -1.68 -21.52 -1.20
N LEU A 83 -2.18 -22.69 -0.79
CA LEU A 83 -2.58 -23.76 -1.70
C LEU A 83 -4.05 -23.64 -2.13
N SER A 84 -4.91 -23.20 -1.23
CA SER A 84 -6.34 -23.02 -1.49
C SER A 84 -6.99 -22.07 -0.49
N GLY A 85 -8.18 -21.56 -0.84
CA GLY A 85 -8.97 -20.69 0.04
C GLY A 85 -8.68 -19.19 -0.16
N GLY A 86 -7.84 -18.83 -1.13
CA GLY A 86 -7.58 -17.43 -1.49
C GLY A 86 -8.87 -16.64 -1.72
N GLY A 87 -8.89 -15.40 -1.27
CA GLY A 87 -10.08 -14.54 -1.22
C GLY A 87 -11.06 -14.91 -0.09
N THR A 88 -10.66 -15.77 0.86
CA THR A 88 -11.44 -16.09 2.06
C THR A 88 -10.58 -15.95 3.32
N THR A 89 -11.22 -15.99 4.49
CA THR A 89 -10.53 -15.95 5.80
C THR A 89 -9.96 -17.30 6.22
N THR A 90 -10.22 -18.39 5.48
CA THR A 90 -9.66 -19.72 5.77
C THR A 90 -8.75 -20.15 4.64
N LEU A 91 -7.44 -20.24 4.92
CA LEU A 91 -6.47 -20.69 3.93
C LEU A 91 -5.97 -22.09 4.28
N THR A 92 -5.76 -22.92 3.26
CA THR A 92 -4.90 -24.09 3.35
C THR A 92 -3.53 -23.70 2.82
N VAL A 93 -2.47 -23.96 3.58
CA VAL A 93 -1.11 -23.53 3.28
C VAL A 93 -0.12 -24.69 3.28
N GLU A 94 0.87 -24.59 2.40
CA GLU A 94 2.14 -25.31 2.53
C GLU A 94 3.04 -24.51 3.46
N ARG A 95 3.54 -25.17 4.51
CA ARG A 95 4.34 -24.54 5.55
C ARG A 95 5.81 -24.85 5.41
N GLY A 96 6.66 -23.99 5.98
CA GLY A 96 8.10 -24.10 5.80
C GLY A 96 8.53 -23.88 4.34
N TYR A 97 7.75 -23.07 3.61
CA TYR A 97 8.10 -22.69 2.25
C TYR A 97 9.44 -21.93 2.26
N GLY A 98 10.19 -21.98 1.16
CA GLY A 98 11.56 -21.43 1.11
C GLY A 98 12.57 -22.11 2.06
N GLY A 99 12.22 -23.27 2.64
CA GLY A 99 13.07 -23.95 3.62
C GLY A 99 13.00 -23.36 5.03
N THR A 100 12.02 -22.50 5.31
CA THR A 100 11.78 -21.99 6.66
C THR A 100 11.26 -23.10 7.60
N THR A 101 11.39 -22.89 8.92
CA THR A 101 10.93 -23.89 9.90
C THR A 101 9.50 -23.61 10.36
N PRO A 102 8.58 -24.58 10.23
CA PRO A 102 7.25 -24.50 10.82
C PRO A 102 7.26 -24.19 12.32
N THR A 103 6.71 -23.04 12.74
CA THR A 103 6.54 -22.67 14.17
C THR A 103 5.07 -22.45 14.55
N GLY A 104 4.79 -22.34 15.84
CA GLY A 104 3.49 -21.91 16.33
C GLY A 104 3.37 -20.38 16.34
N HIS A 105 2.17 -19.86 16.06
CA HIS A 105 1.88 -18.42 16.02
C HIS A 105 0.64 -18.11 16.85
N SER A 106 0.65 -16.97 17.55
CA SER A 106 -0.48 -16.52 18.36
C SER A 106 -1.58 -15.87 17.49
N SER A 107 -2.82 -15.87 17.98
CA SER A 107 -3.87 -15.00 17.42
C SER A 107 -3.40 -13.53 17.47
N GLY A 108 -3.78 -12.75 16.46
CA GLY A 108 -3.35 -11.36 16.29
C GLY A 108 -1.96 -11.20 15.64
N THR A 109 -1.21 -12.28 15.42
CA THR A 109 0.09 -12.19 14.72
C THR A 109 -0.13 -11.71 13.28
N LYS A 110 0.68 -10.74 12.83
CA LYS A 110 0.61 -10.20 11.48
C LYS A 110 0.99 -11.26 10.44
N VAL A 111 0.23 -11.25 9.35
CA VAL A 111 0.48 -12.04 8.14
C VAL A 111 0.68 -11.04 7.03
N TYR A 112 1.81 -11.12 6.33
CA TYR A 112 2.13 -10.24 5.20
C TYR A 112 2.17 -11.04 3.92
N SER A 113 1.85 -10.38 2.81
CA SER A 113 2.28 -10.86 1.50
C SER A 113 3.82 -10.88 1.43
N GLY A 114 4.37 -12.02 1.00
CA GLY A 114 5.77 -12.37 1.09
C GLY A 114 6.63 -11.79 -0.03
N TYR A 115 6.57 -10.48 -0.25
CA TYR A 115 7.37 -9.79 -1.27
C TYR A 115 8.19 -8.64 -0.67
N ASP A 116 9.46 -8.57 -1.05
CA ASP A 116 10.28 -7.37 -0.89
C ASP A 116 10.23 -6.57 -2.19
N TYR A 117 10.46 -5.25 -2.08
CA TYR A 117 10.44 -4.35 -3.22
C TYR A 117 11.73 -3.56 -3.33
N THR A 118 12.19 -3.37 -4.56
CA THR A 118 13.34 -2.48 -4.83
C THR A 118 12.96 -1.35 -5.77
N GLY A 119 13.61 -0.20 -5.59
CA GLY A 119 13.47 0.94 -6.49
C GLY A 119 12.04 1.46 -6.57
N LEU A 120 11.33 1.50 -5.43
CA LEU A 120 9.97 2.04 -5.39
C LEU A 120 9.97 3.52 -5.77
N VAL A 121 9.04 3.87 -6.66
CA VAL A 121 8.80 5.23 -7.12
C VAL A 121 7.29 5.50 -7.11
N VAL A 122 6.90 6.68 -6.65
CA VAL A 122 5.52 7.18 -6.74
C VAL A 122 5.44 8.21 -7.85
N GLN A 123 4.58 7.96 -8.83
CA GLN A 123 4.29 8.88 -9.92
C GLN A 123 2.93 9.54 -9.71
N VAL A 124 2.84 10.82 -10.05
CA VAL A 124 1.57 11.54 -10.16
C VAL A 124 1.02 11.35 -11.57
N LEU A 125 -0.25 11.01 -11.68
CA LEU A 125 -0.97 10.99 -12.95
C LEU A 125 -2.23 11.83 -12.84
N ASP A 126 -2.50 12.61 -13.88
CA ASP A 126 -3.87 13.02 -14.18
C ASP A 126 -4.50 11.99 -15.12
N THR A 127 -5.75 11.65 -14.88
CA THR A 127 -6.47 10.62 -15.63
C THR A 127 -7.71 11.13 -16.36
N ALA A 128 -8.00 12.43 -16.27
CA ALA A 128 -9.10 13.05 -16.98
C ALA A 128 -8.77 14.50 -17.36
N GLY A 129 -9.52 15.07 -18.31
CA GLY A 129 -9.46 16.51 -18.59
C GLY A 129 -8.10 17.04 -19.07
N SER A 130 -7.79 18.29 -18.69
CA SER A 130 -6.46 18.88 -18.85
C SER A 130 -5.50 18.29 -17.83
N ASP A 131 -4.21 18.24 -18.16
CA ASP A 131 -3.22 17.71 -17.22
C ASP A 131 -3.05 18.64 -16.02
N GLU A 132 -3.54 18.21 -14.85
CA GLU A 132 -3.37 18.88 -13.57
C GLU A 132 -2.40 18.13 -12.64
N SER A 133 -1.55 17.25 -13.19
CA SER A 133 -0.51 16.55 -12.42
C SER A 133 0.44 17.52 -11.69
N THR A 134 0.67 18.71 -12.25
CA THR A 134 1.48 19.77 -11.61
C THR A 134 0.81 20.42 -10.40
N TRP A 135 -0.44 20.09 -10.08
CA TRP A 135 -1.06 20.51 -8.82
C TRP A 135 -0.53 19.68 -7.64
N CYS A 136 0.03 18.50 -7.90
CA CYS A 136 0.57 17.62 -6.88
C CYS A 136 2.06 17.88 -6.65
N ARG A 137 2.48 17.88 -5.39
CA ARG A 137 3.88 17.77 -4.95
C ARG A 137 4.02 16.60 -4.01
N LEU A 138 5.13 15.87 -4.15
CA LEU A 138 5.47 14.73 -3.31
C LEU A 138 6.82 14.97 -2.61
N ALA A 139 6.92 14.59 -1.34
CA ALA A 139 8.17 14.70 -0.58
C ALA A 139 8.24 13.65 0.54
N LEU A 140 9.44 13.34 1.04
CA LEU A 140 9.59 12.38 2.16
C LEU A 140 9.19 13.01 3.51
N ALA A 141 9.35 14.32 3.67
CA ALA A 141 8.90 15.07 4.84
C ALA A 141 7.96 16.20 4.44
N GLN A 142 7.04 16.56 5.34
CA GLN A 142 6.06 17.63 5.07
C GLN A 142 6.73 18.96 4.73
N ALA A 143 7.79 19.32 5.45
CA ALA A 143 8.50 20.59 5.25
C ALA A 143 9.14 20.71 3.86
N ASP A 144 9.47 19.59 3.22
CA ASP A 144 10.12 19.57 1.92
C ASP A 144 9.12 19.81 0.77
N LEU A 145 7.81 19.73 1.03
CA LEU A 145 6.75 20.00 0.05
C LEU A 145 6.82 21.42 -0.53
N ASP A 146 7.32 22.39 0.23
CA ASP A 146 7.47 23.78 -0.24
C ASP A 146 8.52 23.90 -1.36
N SER A 147 9.53 23.02 -1.34
CA SER A 147 10.64 22.99 -2.29
C SER A 147 10.50 21.91 -3.37
N ALA A 148 9.55 20.99 -3.20
CA ALA A 148 9.31 19.89 -4.14
C ALA A 148 8.85 20.40 -5.52
N THR A 149 9.37 19.75 -6.57
CA THR A 149 9.01 20.08 -7.95
C THR A 149 7.58 19.62 -8.23
N PRO A 150 6.67 20.49 -8.69
CA PRO A 150 5.29 20.09 -9.01
C PRO A 150 5.24 19.02 -10.11
N GLY A 151 4.39 18.01 -9.94
CA GLY A 151 4.21 16.88 -10.86
C GLY A 151 5.39 15.90 -10.90
N ALA A 152 6.47 16.14 -10.15
CA ALA A 152 7.61 15.23 -10.14
C ALA A 152 7.30 13.93 -9.39
N GLN A 153 7.90 12.84 -9.86
CA GLN A 153 7.86 11.56 -9.16
C GLN A 153 8.73 11.59 -7.89
N LEU A 154 8.34 10.79 -6.89
CA LEU A 154 9.08 10.62 -5.64
C LEU A 154 9.74 9.24 -5.61
N ILE A 155 11.04 9.19 -5.30
CA ILE A 155 11.76 7.94 -5.08
C ILE A 155 11.63 7.55 -3.61
N LEU A 156 11.10 6.37 -3.34
CA LEU A 156 10.97 5.79 -2.00
C LEU A 156 12.10 4.81 -1.68
N GLY A 157 12.76 4.25 -2.69
CA GLY A 157 13.86 3.30 -2.54
C GLY A 157 13.39 1.88 -2.28
N ASP A 158 14.18 1.11 -1.53
CA ASP A 158 13.90 -0.29 -1.26
C ASP A 158 13.03 -0.46 -0.01
N LYS A 159 12.23 -1.52 0.01
CA LYS A 159 11.28 -1.80 1.08
C LYS A 159 11.17 -3.30 1.32
N ALA A 160 11.56 -3.73 2.52
CA ALA A 160 11.25 -5.08 2.98
C ALA A 160 9.75 -5.23 3.32
N HIS A 161 9.21 -6.45 3.21
CA HIS A 161 7.78 -6.76 3.37
C HIS A 161 7.13 -6.14 4.63
N ALA A 162 7.76 -6.30 5.79
CA ALA A 162 7.23 -5.86 7.07
C ALA A 162 7.44 -4.36 7.37
N ILE A 163 8.20 -3.65 6.53
CA ILE A 163 8.47 -2.22 6.71
C ILE A 163 7.31 -1.43 6.13
N LYS A 164 6.80 -0.45 6.88
CA LYS A 164 5.91 0.59 6.38
C LYS A 164 6.75 1.80 5.98
N LEU A 165 6.55 2.32 4.78
CA LEU A 165 7.09 3.63 4.38
C LEU A 165 5.99 4.69 4.47
N SER A 166 6.38 5.96 4.61
CA SER A 166 5.47 7.09 4.44
C SER A 166 6.10 8.18 3.57
N PHE A 167 5.24 9.01 3.00
CA PHE A 167 5.61 10.22 2.28
C PHE A 167 4.47 11.23 2.37
N TRP A 168 4.75 12.47 2.03
CA TRP A 168 3.81 13.57 2.05
C TRP A 168 3.40 13.95 0.63
N ARG A 169 2.12 14.25 0.49
CA ARG A 169 1.51 14.75 -0.75
C ARG A 169 0.79 16.06 -0.48
N ARG A 170 1.13 17.09 -1.24
CA ARG A 170 0.35 18.33 -1.35
C ARG A 170 -0.40 18.38 -2.66
N ILE A 171 -1.68 18.71 -2.62
CA ILE A 171 -2.41 19.18 -3.79
C ILE A 171 -2.65 20.67 -3.62
N SER A 172 -2.26 21.46 -4.63
CA SER A 172 -2.44 22.91 -4.70
C SER A 172 -3.34 23.27 -5.88
N VAL A 173 -4.55 23.72 -5.58
CA VAL A 173 -5.52 24.19 -6.59
C VAL A 173 -5.27 25.69 -6.88
N PRO A 174 -5.12 26.10 -8.15
CA PRO A 174 -4.96 27.50 -8.52
C PRO A 174 -6.15 28.37 -8.13
N ALA A 175 -5.87 29.65 -7.81
CA ALA A 175 -6.91 30.65 -7.58
C ALA A 175 -7.80 30.84 -8.81
N GLY A 176 -9.09 31.11 -8.58
CA GLY A 176 -10.11 31.20 -9.63
C GLY A 176 -10.63 29.85 -10.13
N THR A 177 -10.19 28.73 -9.53
CA THR A 177 -10.70 27.41 -9.87
C THR A 177 -12.00 27.14 -9.10
N PRO A 178 -13.10 26.66 -9.73
CA PRO A 178 -14.32 26.33 -9.03
C PRO A 178 -14.12 25.30 -7.90
N VAL A 179 -15.00 25.32 -6.90
CA VAL A 179 -15.03 24.26 -5.89
C VAL A 179 -15.24 22.92 -6.58
N GLN A 180 -14.37 21.96 -6.28
CA GLN A 180 -14.39 20.64 -6.92
C GLN A 180 -13.88 19.54 -5.99
N ASN A 181 -14.42 18.33 -6.17
CA ASN A 181 -13.85 17.12 -5.58
C ASN A 181 -12.81 16.56 -6.56
N LYS A 182 -11.52 16.66 -6.23
CA LYS A 182 -10.45 16.18 -7.12
C LYS A 182 -10.32 14.66 -6.94
N THR A 183 -10.55 13.90 -8.01
CA THR A 183 -10.60 12.42 -7.99
C THR A 183 -9.73 11.76 -9.08
N ASP A 184 -9.17 12.59 -9.94
CA ASP A 184 -8.49 12.28 -11.20
C ASP A 184 -6.98 12.52 -11.12
N VAL A 185 -6.50 13.31 -10.14
CA VAL A 185 -5.08 13.28 -9.71
C VAL A 185 -4.86 12.06 -8.84
N LYS A 186 -4.09 11.12 -9.37
CA LYS A 186 -3.86 9.80 -8.79
C LYS A 186 -2.38 9.53 -8.62
N LEU A 187 -2.09 8.60 -7.72
CA LEU A 187 -0.74 8.12 -7.45
C LEU A 187 -0.58 6.71 -8.00
N ARG A 188 0.54 6.46 -8.67
CA ARG A 188 0.95 5.14 -9.14
C ARG A 188 2.26 4.77 -8.49
N ILE A 189 2.29 3.61 -7.86
CA ILE A 189 3.53 2.99 -7.40
C ILE A 189 4.12 2.15 -8.53
N LEU A 190 5.41 2.34 -8.77
CA LEU A 190 6.24 1.48 -9.62
C LEU A 190 7.38 0.91 -8.78
N GLY A 191 7.85 -0.27 -9.15
CA GLY A 191 9.02 -0.91 -8.54
C GLY A 191 9.17 -2.33 -9.06
N THR A 192 10.20 -3.02 -8.57
CA THR A 192 10.38 -4.46 -8.82
C THR A 192 9.98 -5.24 -7.57
N GLU A 193 9.06 -6.18 -7.74
CA GLU A 193 8.57 -7.09 -6.71
C GLU A 193 9.43 -8.37 -6.71
N PHE A 194 9.95 -8.76 -5.56
CA PHE A 194 10.76 -9.95 -5.36
C PHE A 194 10.09 -10.86 -4.33
N PRO A 195 9.69 -12.09 -4.69
CA PRO A 195 9.24 -13.07 -3.71
C PRO A 195 10.35 -13.32 -2.69
N ILE A 196 9.99 -13.32 -1.42
CA ILE A 196 10.90 -13.76 -0.36
C ILE A 196 11.03 -15.28 -0.52
N LEU A 197 12.26 -15.74 -0.75
CA LEU A 197 12.65 -17.16 -0.81
C LEU A 197 13.76 -17.40 0.20
#